data_AF-A0A2T2VEZ0-F1
#
_entry.id   AF-A0A2T2VEZ0-F1
#
_cell.length_a   1.000
_cell.length_b   1.000
_cell.length_c   1.000
_cell.angle_alpha   90.00
_cell.angle_beta   90.00
_cell.angle_gamma   90.00
#
_symmetry.space_group_name_H-M   'P 1'
#
loop_
_entity.id
_entity.type
_entity.pdbx_description
1 polymer ?
#
loop_
_entity_poly.entity_id
_entity_poly.type
_entity_poly.pdbx_seq_one_letter_code
_entity_poly.pdbx_strand_id
1 'polypeptide(L)'
;MHAVWTICKREVNAFFDSLTAYVLLVIFLGLSGTFTWLFGQGDIFFVGEASLDIFFQVSFWTLFFFIPAVTMGMIAEERRSG
;
A
#
# COMPACT_ATOMS: atom_id res chain seq x y z
N MET A 1 18.71 17.23 14.85
CA MET A 1 17.41 16.61 14.47
C MET A 1 16.84 17.14 13.16
N HIS A 2 17.12 18.38 12.73
CA HIS A 2 16.62 18.91 11.46
C HIS A 2 17.12 18.17 10.21
N ALA A 3 18.41 17.77 10.16
CA ALA A 3 18.98 17.11 8.98
C ALA A 3 18.28 15.78 8.63
N VAL A 4 18.04 14.92 9.62
CA VAL A 4 17.33 13.63 9.42
C VAL A 4 15.91 13.85 8.90
N TRP A 5 15.19 14.83 9.46
CA TRP A 5 13.84 15.17 9.01
C TRP A 5 13.83 15.71 7.57
N THR A 6 14.80 16.56 7.20
CA THR A 6 14.96 17.06 5.83
C THR A 6 15.23 15.92 4.85
N ILE A 7 16.06 14.95 5.21
CA ILE A 7 16.35 13.77 4.38
C ILE A 7 15.08 12.92 4.24
N CYS A 8 14.42 12.54 5.34
CA CYS A 8 13.17 11.78 5.28
C CYS A 8 12.11 12.42 4.38
N LYS A 9 11.90 13.74 4.49
CA LYS A 9 10.91 14.44 3.65
C LYS A 9 11.28 14.38 2.17
N ARG A 10 12.57 14.48 1.83
CA ARG A 10 13.06 14.37 0.45
C ARG A 10 12.83 12.97 -0.10
N GLU A 11 13.17 11.93 0.67
CA GLU A 11 13.00 10.53 0.26
C GLU A 11 11.52 10.16 0.07
N VAL A 12 10.64 10.59 0.99
CA VAL A 12 9.19 10.36 0.85
C VAL A 12 8.64 11.02 -0.41
N ASN A 13 9.03 12.27 -0.70
CA ASN A 13 8.60 12.93 -1.93
C ASN A 13 9.14 12.22 -3.18
N ALA A 14 10.42 11.84 -3.18
CA ALA A 14 11.02 11.10 -4.30
C ALA A 14 10.34 9.75 -4.55
N PHE A 15 9.90 9.06 -3.49
CA PHE A 15 9.11 7.84 -3.62
C PHE A 15 7.78 8.10 -4.33
N PHE A 16 7.04 9.14 -3.94
CA PHE A 16 5.76 9.47 -4.58
C PHE A 16 5.91 10.08 -5.99
N ASP A 17 7.07 10.62 -6.35
CA ASP A 17 7.35 11.03 -7.74
C ASP A 17 7.53 9.82 -8.68
N SER A 18 7.71 8.61 -8.12
CA SER A 18 7.87 7.39 -8.92
C SER A 18 6.53 6.87 -9.45
N LEU A 19 6.51 6.46 -10.72
CA LEU A 19 5.34 5.82 -11.34
C LEU A 19 4.94 4.53 -10.60
N THR A 20 5.92 3.82 -10.04
CA THR A 20 5.71 2.58 -9.30
C THR A 20 4.86 2.79 -8.05
N ALA A 21 5.04 3.90 -7.32
CA ALA A 21 4.21 4.22 -6.16
C ALA A 21 2.73 4.37 -6.54
N TYR A 22 2.44 5.10 -7.62
CA TYR A 22 1.07 5.27 -8.11
C TYR A 22 0.44 3.96 -8.61
N VAL A 23 1.19 3.14 -9.34
CA VAL A 23 0.72 1.83 -9.82
C VAL A 23 0.34 0.94 -8.63
N LEU A 24 1.19 0.86 -7.61
CA LEU A 24 0.90 0.09 -6.41
C LEU A 24 -0.32 0.63 -5.66
N LEU A 25 -0.47 1.96 -5.56
CA LEU A 25 -1.63 2.58 -4.91
C LEU A 25 -2.94 2.19 -5.63
N VAL A 26 -2.95 2.26 -6.97
CA VAL A 26 -4.10 1.85 -7.78
C VAL A 26 -4.41 0.37 -7.63
N ILE A 27 -3.40 -0.51 -7.61
CA ILE A 27 -3.62 -1.95 -7.40
C ILE A 27 -4.14 -2.22 -5.98
N PHE A 28 -3.59 -1.56 -4.97
CA PHE A 28 -4.05 -1.70 -3.58
C PHE A 28 -5.52 -1.27 -3.42
N LEU A 29 -5.89 -0.11 -3.98
CA LEU A 29 -7.27 0.38 -4.00
C LEU A 29 -8.19 -0.54 -4.81
N GLY A 30 -7.72 -1.02 -5.95
CA GLY A 30 -8.45 -1.97 -6.79
C GLY A 30 -8.77 -3.24 -6.03
N LEU A 31 -7.77 -3.89 -5.44
CA LEU A 31 -7.94 -5.12 -4.67
C LEU A 31 -8.81 -4.88 -3.43
N SER A 32 -8.42 -3.96 -2.54
CA SER A 32 -9.19 -3.71 -1.31
C SER A 32 -10.63 -3.29 -1.61
N GLY A 33 -10.84 -2.44 -2.62
CA GLY A 33 -12.16 -2.02 -3.07
C GLY A 33 -12.99 -3.17 -3.65
N THR A 34 -12.47 -3.90 -4.65
CA THR A 34 -13.26 -4.97 -5.29
C THR A 34 -13.60 -6.09 -4.31
N PHE A 35 -12.67 -6.48 -3.44
CA PHE A 35 -12.93 -7.53 -2.46
C PHE A 35 -13.85 -7.09 -1.32
N THR A 36 -13.87 -5.80 -0.98
CA THR A 36 -14.78 -5.28 0.04
C THR A 36 -16.18 -5.03 -0.51
N TRP A 37 -16.33 -4.67 -1.78
CA TRP A 37 -17.63 -4.21 -2.31
C TRP A 37 -18.28 -5.15 -3.34
N LEU A 38 -17.50 -5.96 -4.07
CA LEU A 38 -17.99 -6.68 -5.27
C LEU A 38 -17.83 -8.20 -5.20
N PHE A 39 -17.08 -8.77 -4.26
CA PHE A 39 -16.75 -10.20 -4.25
C PHE A 39 -17.05 -10.91 -2.91
N GLY A 40 -17.74 -12.04 -2.99
CA GLY A 40 -17.82 -13.07 -1.93
C GLY A 40 -18.61 -12.66 -0.68
N GLN A 41 -18.14 -13.14 0.49
CA GLN A 41 -18.69 -12.78 1.81
C GLN A 41 -18.50 -11.28 2.15
N GLY A 42 -17.71 -10.56 1.35
CA GLY A 42 -17.43 -9.13 1.44
C GLY A 42 -18.55 -8.22 1.04
N ASP A 43 -19.46 -8.70 0.18
CA ASP A 43 -20.50 -7.86 -0.40
C ASP A 43 -21.43 -7.32 0.69
N ILE A 44 -21.17 -6.06 1.07
CA ILE A 44 -21.90 -5.30 2.08
C ILE A 44 -23.39 -5.24 1.72
N PHE A 45 -23.72 -5.28 0.41
CA PHE A 45 -25.10 -5.28 -0.07
C PHE A 45 -25.77 -6.64 0.09
N PHE A 46 -25.01 -7.74 0.01
CA PHE A 46 -25.54 -9.10 0.21
C PHE A 46 -25.63 -9.48 1.70
N VAL A 47 -24.65 -9.08 2.50
CA VAL A 47 -24.60 -9.36 3.95
C VAL A 47 -25.60 -8.49 4.73
N GLY A 48 -25.89 -7.27 4.24
CA GLY A 48 -26.83 -6.35 4.89
C GLY A 48 -26.26 -5.68 6.16
N GLU A 49 -24.96 -5.79 6.38
CA GLU A 49 -24.24 -5.22 7.52
C GLU A 49 -23.05 -4.38 7.05
N ALA A 50 -22.92 -3.16 7.58
CA ALA A 50 -21.81 -2.26 7.28
C ALA A 50 -20.55 -2.58 8.12
N SER A 51 -20.04 -3.81 8.02
CA SER A 51 -18.78 -4.20 8.67
C SER A 51 -17.58 -3.95 7.75
N LEU A 52 -16.47 -3.49 8.34
CA LEU A 52 -15.17 -3.32 7.67
C LEU A 52 -14.22 -4.50 7.90
N ASP A 53 -14.65 -5.57 8.56
CA ASP A 53 -13.77 -6.71 8.89
C ASP A 53 -13.09 -7.30 7.65
N ILE A 54 -13.82 -7.36 6.54
CA ILE A 54 -13.35 -7.94 5.29
C ILE A 54 -12.35 -7.00 4.61
N PHE A 55 -12.56 -5.69 4.69
CA PHE A 55 -11.57 -4.71 4.27
C PHE A 55 -10.26 -4.89 5.04
N PHE A 56 -10.29 -5.06 6.36
CA PHE A 56 -9.09 -5.24 7.17
C PHE A 56 -8.39 -6.57 6.89
N GLN A 57 -9.12 -7.66 6.67
CA GLN A 57 -8.54 -8.95 6.29
C GLN A 57 -7.81 -8.86 4.93
N VAL A 58 -8.45 -8.28 3.91
CA VAL A 58 -7.86 -8.14 2.58
C VAL A 58 -6.69 -7.17 2.60
N SER A 59 -6.84 -6.05 3.30
CA SER A 59 -5.77 -5.05 3.44
C SER A 59 -4.56 -5.62 4.17
N PHE A 60 -4.76 -6.44 5.20
CA PHE A 60 -3.66 -7.11 5.90
C PHE A 60 -2.82 -7.95 4.95
N TRP A 61 -3.45 -8.84 4.18
CA TRP A 61 -2.74 -9.69 3.21
C TRP A 61 -2.10 -8.87 2.10
N THR A 62 -2.80 -7.86 1.58
CA THR A 62 -2.27 -7.04 0.49
C THR A 62 -1.05 -6.24 0.95
N LEU A 63 -1.15 -5.56 2.10
CA LEU A 63 -0.05 -4.78 2.68
C LEU A 63 1.13 -5.67 3.08
N PHE A 64 0.88 -6.90 3.54
CA PHE A 64 1.94 -7.84 3.87
C PHE A 64 2.86 -8.11 2.67
N PHE A 65 2.33 -8.21 1.45
CA PHE A 65 3.14 -8.34 0.23
C PHE A 65 3.65 -6.99 -0.30
N PHE A 66 2.84 -5.93 -0.20
CA PHE A 66 3.17 -4.63 -0.78
C PHE A 66 4.27 -3.90 -0.01
N ILE A 67 4.27 -3.94 1.32
CA ILE A 67 5.26 -3.24 2.15
C ILE A 67 6.69 -3.72 1.83
N PRO A 68 6.99 -5.03 1.78
CA PRO A 68 8.30 -5.51 1.33
C PRO A 68 8.59 -5.11 -0.12
N ALA A 69 7.62 -5.22 -1.03
CA ALA A 69 7.84 -4.88 -2.44
C ALA A 69 8.21 -3.41 -2.64
N VAL A 70 7.56 -2.50 -1.90
CA VAL A 70 7.85 -1.06 -1.91
C VAL A 70 9.22 -0.75 -1.30
N THR A 71 9.57 -1.39 -0.20
CA THR A 71 10.79 -1.08 0.55
C THR A 71 12.05 -1.70 -0.07
N MET A 72 11.94 -2.83 -0.78
CA MET A 72 13.06 -3.51 -1.42
C MET A 72 13.80 -2.62 -2.43
N GLY A 73 13.07 -1.77 -3.17
CA GLY A 73 13.69 -0.82 -4.11
C GLY A 73 14.63 0.16 -3.41
N MET A 74 14.16 0.78 -2.32
CA MET A 74 14.95 1.74 -1.54
C MET A 74 16.19 1.09 -0.93
N ILE A 75 16.04 -0.11 -0.34
CA ILE A 75 17.15 -0.86 0.28
C ILE A 75 18.18 -1.30 -0.76
N ALA A 76 17.74 -1.74 -1.94
CA ALA A 76 18.63 -2.15 -3.02
C ALA A 76 19.42 -0.98 -3.59
N GLU A 77 18.80 0.19 -3.69
CA GLU A 77 19.43 1.41 -4.19
C GLU A 77 20.49 1.92 -3.21
N GLU A 78 20.18 1.92 -1.91
CA GLU A 78 21.15 2.28 -0.85
C GLU A 78 22.36 1.33 -0.90
N ARG A 79 22.13 0.01 -0.94
CA ARG A 79 23.19 -1.01 -1.04
C ARG A 79 24.01 -0.92 -2.34
N ARG A 80 23.42 -0.44 -3.44
CA ARG A 80 24.15 -0.23 -4.70
C ARG A 80 25.01 1.03 -4.64
N SER A 81 24.57 2.05 -3.91
CA SER A 81 25.27 3.33 -3.77
C SER A 81 26.35 3.33 -2.68
N GLY A 82 26.32 2.39 -1.73
CA GLY A 82 27.36 2.17 -0.71
C GLY A 82 26.88 1.34 0.47
#